data_AF-A0A1F4CY80-F1
#
_entry.id   AF-A0A1F4CY80-F1
#
_cell.length_a   1.000
_cell.length_b   1.000
_cell.length_c   1.000
_cell.angle_alpha   90.00
_cell.angle_beta   90.00
_cell.angle_gamma   90.00
#
_symmetry.space_group_name_H-M   'P 1'
#
loop_
_entity.id
_entity.type
_entity.pdbx_description
1 polymer ?
#
loop_
_entity_poly.entity_id
_entity_poly.type
_entity_poly.pdbx_seq_one_letter_code
_entity_poly.pdbx_strand_id
1 'polypeptide(L)'
;MVLLIVVVTIITFVIVDFALRVYFQKRQELRLRKEREKALDIGLKLDVSEEAKTLKRVEVKDPKARILAVDDEPIILDSFRKILVVAGYSIDTVEKGREALGLILKHEYDFVFTDLKMPEMDGLEVTKAVKHLRPDIDVIVITGYASIETAVETMKYGAMDYVQKPFTEDELIAFFNKSLIRRNDRLERQMKPTVRLITPSTKESDSKHEFNVPAGIFVSQNHTWIDVEMNGTARVGIDDFARKILGKIDKVELPRLNDEIKKGERLFSIKKNSHAIGIASPISGRIRLVNTEHIEHPEWIASKPFELSWMCCIEPSNLSEELHSLKIGVDSINWYRKEIDKYGEIVKGIEKGGRGIESPGKADDKAEKEQMDEMFLGEFANAFLLK
;
A
#
# COMPACT_ATOMS: atom_id res chain seq x y z
N MET A 1 -11.25 29.07 -37.10
CA MET A 1 -9.80 29.36 -36.88
C MET A 1 -9.43 29.43 -35.42
N VAL A 2 -10.06 30.29 -34.61
CA VAL A 2 -9.70 30.46 -33.17
C VAL A 2 -9.79 29.16 -32.38
N LEU A 3 -10.86 28.38 -32.54
CA LEU A 3 -11.03 27.10 -31.85
C LEU A 3 -9.92 26.09 -32.19
N LEU A 4 -9.50 26.03 -33.46
CA LEU A 4 -8.44 25.14 -33.91
C LEU A 4 -7.09 25.53 -33.30
N ILE A 5 -6.80 26.83 -33.24
CA ILE A 5 -5.56 27.35 -32.63
C ILE A 5 -5.55 27.01 -31.14
N VAL A 6 -6.66 27.22 -30.42
CA VAL A 6 -6.79 26.91 -28.99
C VAL A 6 -6.55 25.41 -28.72
N VAL A 7 -7.18 24.54 -29.51
CA VAL A 7 -7.01 23.08 -29.39
C VAL A 7 -5.55 22.68 -29.63
N VAL A 8 -4.90 23.23 -30.67
CA VAL A 8 -3.49 22.94 -30.97
C VAL A 8 -2.55 23.45 -29.85
N THR A 9 -2.81 24.63 -29.28
CA THR A 9 -2.03 25.13 -28.13
C THR A 9 -2.20 24.27 -26.88
N ILE A 10 -3.40 23.75 -26.62
CA ILE A 10 -3.63 22.86 -25.48
C ILE A 10 -2.88 21.53 -25.68
N ILE A 11 -2.98 20.94 -26.88
CA ILE A 11 -2.29 19.68 -27.21
C ILE A 11 -0.77 19.85 -27.08
N THR A 12 -0.22 20.94 -27.62
CA THR A 12 1.22 21.21 -27.53
C THR A 12 1.67 21.44 -26.08
N PHE A 13 0.88 22.14 -25.27
CA PHE A 13 1.18 22.33 -23.85
C PHE A 13 1.19 21.01 -23.09
N VAL A 14 0.20 20.13 -23.31
CA VAL A 14 0.14 18.81 -22.68
C VAL A 14 1.33 17.93 -23.07
N ILE A 15 1.72 17.94 -24.35
CA ILE A 15 2.88 17.18 -24.83
C ILE A 15 4.17 17.69 -24.18
N VAL A 16 4.35 19.01 -24.09
CA VAL A 16 5.52 19.63 -23.48
C VAL A 16 5.57 19.35 -21.99
N ASP A 17 4.45 19.48 -21.26
CA ASP A 17 4.37 19.16 -19.83
C ASP A 17 4.68 17.68 -19.56
N PHE A 18 4.12 16.77 -20.36
CA PHE A 18 4.41 15.34 -20.28
C PHE A 18 5.90 15.06 -20.55
N ALA A 19 6.47 15.63 -21.62
CA ALA A 19 7.88 15.48 -21.95
C ALA A 19 8.80 16.04 -20.86
N LEU A 20 8.44 17.19 -20.26
CA LEU A 20 9.17 17.78 -19.14
C LEU A 20 9.12 16.87 -17.92
N ARG A 21 7.95 16.32 -17.54
CA ARG A 21 7.83 15.38 -16.42
C ARG A 21 8.71 14.15 -16.62
N VAL A 22 8.65 13.53 -17.81
CA VAL A 22 9.48 12.36 -18.15
C VAL A 22 10.98 12.72 -18.11
N TYR A 23 11.36 13.87 -18.65
CA TYR A 23 12.74 14.35 -18.64
C TYR A 23 13.26 14.58 -17.21
N PHE A 24 12.46 15.25 -16.37
CA PHE A 24 12.83 15.51 -14.98
C PHE A 24 12.95 14.21 -14.15
N GLN A 25 12.02 13.26 -14.32
CA GLN A 25 12.09 11.95 -13.66
C GLN A 25 13.38 11.20 -14.04
N LYS A 26 13.68 11.08 -15.34
CA LYS A 26 14.86 10.36 -15.82
C LYS A 26 16.16 11.00 -15.34
N ARG A 27 16.20 12.34 -15.24
CA ARG A 27 17.37 13.07 -14.75
C ARG A 27 17.57 12.92 -13.24
N GLN A 28 16.48 12.82 -12.47
CA GLN A 28 16.55 12.52 -11.04
C GLN A 28 17.07 11.10 -10.77
N GLU A 29 16.56 10.11 -11.49
CA GLU A 29 17.03 8.71 -11.37
C GLU A 29 18.53 8.57 -11.67
N LEU A 30 19.02 9.21 -12.74
CA LEU A 30 20.44 9.19 -13.08
C LEU A 30 21.31 9.87 -12.02
N ARG A 31 20.84 10.95 -11.38
CA ARG A 31 21.54 11.60 -10.26
C ARG A 31 21.61 10.67 -9.04
N LEU A 32 20.47 10.11 -8.65
CA LEU A 32 20.37 9.15 -7.55
C LEU A 32 21.27 7.94 -7.77
N ARG A 33 21.32 7.40 -8.99
CA ARG A 33 22.21 6.29 -9.35
C ARG A 33 23.67 6.65 -9.15
N LYS A 34 24.10 7.82 -9.63
CA LYS A 34 25.47 8.31 -9.43
C LYS A 34 25.82 8.56 -7.97
N GLU A 35 24.87 9.04 -7.17
CA GLU A 35 25.05 9.19 -5.73
C GLU A 35 25.26 7.85 -5.03
N ARG A 36 24.47 6.84 -5.40
CA ARG A 36 24.59 5.46 -4.90
C ARG A 36 25.92 4.81 -5.31
N GLU A 37 26.36 5.02 -6.55
CA GLU A 37 27.69 4.56 -7.01
C GLU A 37 28.83 5.20 -6.21
N LYS A 38 28.70 6.48 -5.83
CA LYS A 38 29.67 7.13 -4.94
C LYS A 38 29.62 6.56 -3.52
N ALA A 39 28.43 6.30 -2.99
CA ALA A 39 28.27 5.68 -1.67
C ALA A 39 28.93 4.29 -1.63
N LEU A 40 28.84 3.52 -2.71
CA LEU A 40 29.52 2.24 -2.87
C LEU A 40 31.05 2.38 -2.77
N ASP A 41 31.64 3.36 -3.46
CA ASP A 41 33.08 3.62 -3.40
C ASP A 41 33.54 4.08 -2.01
N ILE A 42 32.74 4.90 -1.33
CA ILE A 42 33.03 5.35 0.05
C ILE A 42 32.94 4.19 1.04
N GLY A 43 31.86 3.39 0.97
CA GLY A 43 31.64 2.25 1.86
C GLY A 43 32.73 1.18 1.74
N LEU A 44 33.31 1.01 0.54
CA LEU A 44 34.46 0.14 0.31
C LEU A 44 35.76 0.63 0.97
N LYS A 45 35.87 1.93 1.28
CA LYS A 45 37.07 2.56 1.87
C LYS A 45 37.00 2.73 3.38
N LEU A 46 35.81 2.60 3.97
CA LEU A 46 35.61 2.74 5.41
C LEU A 46 36.06 1.46 6.13
N ASP A 47 36.92 1.60 7.14
CA ASP A 47 37.33 0.52 8.02
C ASP A 47 36.35 0.39 9.18
N VAL A 48 35.75 -0.78 9.31
CA VAL A 48 34.77 -1.14 10.35
C VAL A 48 35.17 -2.42 11.09
N SER A 49 36.47 -2.75 11.06
CA SER A 49 37.04 -3.96 11.65
C SER A 49 36.80 -4.10 13.16
N GLU A 50 36.55 -3.01 13.89
CA GLU A 50 36.17 -3.03 15.31
C GLU A 50 34.77 -3.64 15.55
N GLU A 51 33.85 -3.56 14.58
CA GLU A 51 32.52 -4.15 14.69
C GLU A 51 32.51 -5.63 14.29
N ALA A 52 33.14 -5.94 13.15
CA ALA A 52 33.32 -7.29 12.62
C ALA A 52 34.45 -7.30 11.59
N LYS A 53 35.25 -8.36 11.57
CA LYS A 53 36.52 -8.40 10.82
C LYS A 53 36.32 -8.31 9.31
N THR A 54 35.25 -8.91 8.79
CA THR A 54 34.99 -8.97 7.34
C THR A 54 33.89 -8.02 6.90
N LEU A 55 33.40 -7.18 7.82
CA LEU A 55 32.30 -6.27 7.55
C LEU A 55 32.69 -5.26 6.47
N LYS A 56 31.81 -5.14 5.48
CA LYS A 56 31.79 -4.02 4.55
C LYS A 56 30.39 -3.44 4.51
N ARG A 57 30.28 -2.13 4.79
CA ARG A 57 29.02 -1.41 4.95
C ARG A 57 28.84 -0.39 3.83
N VAL A 58 27.66 -0.35 3.24
CA VAL A 58 27.26 0.69 2.30
C VAL A 58 25.88 1.21 2.69
N GLU A 59 25.83 2.46 3.14
CA GLU A 59 24.59 3.12 3.50
C GLU A 59 24.12 4.04 2.36
N VAL A 60 22.85 3.88 1.98
CA VAL A 60 22.16 4.70 0.99
C VAL A 60 21.21 5.64 1.72
N LYS A 61 21.13 6.90 1.28
CA LYS A 61 20.17 7.88 1.80
C LYS A 61 18.75 7.46 1.43
N ASP A 62 17.87 7.37 2.43
CA ASP A 62 16.48 6.91 2.29
C ASP A 62 16.37 5.53 1.61
N PRO A 63 16.92 4.47 2.25
CA PRO A 63 16.99 3.16 1.62
C PRO A 63 15.62 2.48 1.61
N LYS A 64 15.34 1.71 0.55
CA LYS A 64 14.11 0.91 0.45
C LYS A 64 14.00 -0.15 1.57
N ALA A 65 15.14 -0.68 2.01
CA ALA A 65 15.29 -1.59 3.14
C ALA A 65 16.78 -1.67 3.54
N ARG A 66 17.04 -2.15 4.77
CA ARG A 66 18.39 -2.48 5.27
C ARG A 66 18.62 -3.98 5.20
N ILE A 67 19.72 -4.39 4.57
CA ILE A 67 20.02 -5.79 4.28
C ILE A 67 21.35 -6.19 4.93
N LEU A 68 21.38 -7.37 5.53
CA LEU A 68 22.63 -8.05 5.92
C LEU A 68 22.83 -9.27 5.02
N ALA A 69 23.92 -9.36 4.28
CA ALA A 69 24.25 -10.53 3.48
C ALA A 69 25.48 -11.27 4.03
N VAL A 70 25.40 -12.60 4.08
CA VAL A 70 26.39 -13.49 4.68
C VAL A 70 26.76 -14.57 3.67
N ASP A 71 28.03 -14.64 3.31
CA ASP A 71 28.52 -15.58 2.31
C ASP A 71 30.04 -15.70 2.45
N ASP A 72 30.58 -16.92 2.48
CA ASP A 72 32.03 -17.12 2.62
C ASP A 72 32.80 -16.82 1.32
N GLU A 73 32.11 -16.52 0.22
CA GLU A 73 32.71 -16.08 -1.04
C GLU A 73 32.65 -14.54 -1.20
N PRO A 74 33.78 -13.81 -1.02
CA PRO A 74 33.79 -12.34 -1.08
C PRO A 74 33.33 -11.75 -2.42
N ILE A 75 33.49 -12.52 -3.50
CA ILE A 75 33.09 -12.13 -4.86
C ILE A 75 31.56 -12.06 -4.97
N ILE A 76 30.85 -12.99 -4.31
CA ILE A 76 29.39 -12.99 -4.25
C ILE A 76 28.93 -11.76 -3.46
N LEU A 77 29.49 -11.52 -2.26
CA LEU A 77 29.17 -10.35 -1.44
C LEU A 77 29.41 -9.00 -2.15
N ASP A 78 30.47 -8.90 -2.96
CA ASP A 78 30.75 -7.71 -3.76
C ASP A 78 29.70 -7.49 -4.86
N SER A 79 29.23 -8.58 -5.48
CA SER A 79 28.17 -8.55 -6.48
C SER A 79 26.83 -8.12 -5.86
N PHE A 80 26.47 -8.66 -4.69
CA PHE A 80 25.29 -8.24 -3.93
C PHE A 80 25.32 -6.75 -3.62
N ARG A 81 26.45 -6.23 -3.11
CA ARG A 81 26.59 -4.81 -2.80
C ARG A 81 26.40 -3.93 -4.03
N LYS A 82 27.06 -4.26 -5.14
CA LYS A 82 26.93 -3.50 -6.39
C LYS A 82 25.48 -3.43 -6.87
N ILE A 83 24.81 -4.58 -6.94
CA ILE A 83 23.44 -4.69 -7.46
C ILE A 83 22.45 -3.94 -6.55
N LEU A 84 22.49 -4.22 -5.24
CA LEU A 84 21.48 -3.75 -4.30
C LEU A 84 21.63 -2.28 -3.94
N VAL A 85 22.86 -1.76 -3.84
CA VAL A 85 23.11 -0.33 -3.61
C VAL A 85 22.59 0.48 -4.77
N VAL A 86 22.86 0.07 -6.02
CA VAL A 86 22.33 0.72 -7.22
C VAL A 86 20.80 0.69 -7.23
N ALA A 87 20.20 -0.44 -6.84
CA ALA A 87 18.75 -0.60 -6.70
C ALA A 87 18.11 0.21 -5.55
N GLY A 88 18.91 0.79 -4.65
CA GLY A 88 18.49 1.71 -3.59
C GLY A 88 18.34 1.11 -2.21
N TYR A 89 19.05 0.01 -1.93
CA TYR A 89 19.08 -0.62 -0.62
C TYR A 89 20.37 -0.27 0.13
N SER A 90 20.29 -0.21 1.45
CA SER A 90 21.50 -0.21 2.30
C SER A 90 21.88 -1.65 2.60
N ILE A 91 23.18 -1.94 2.60
CA ILE A 91 23.65 -3.31 2.74
C ILE A 91 24.94 -3.39 3.55
N ASP A 92 24.93 -4.31 4.49
CA ASP A 92 26.10 -4.82 5.18
C ASP A 92 26.42 -6.22 4.68
N THR A 93 27.70 -6.50 4.48
CA THR A 93 28.16 -7.84 4.10
C THR A 93 29.23 -8.34 5.05
N VAL A 94 29.13 -9.62 5.44
CA VAL A 94 30.12 -10.33 6.25
C VAL A 94 30.35 -11.73 5.71
N GLU A 95 31.55 -12.28 5.92
CA GLU A 95 31.95 -13.59 5.39
C GLU A 95 31.63 -14.75 6.34
N LYS A 96 31.14 -14.46 7.55
CA LYS A 96 30.91 -15.46 8.61
C LYS A 96 29.56 -15.31 9.30
N GLY A 97 28.85 -16.43 9.50
CA GLY A 97 27.57 -16.47 10.22
C GLY A 97 27.64 -15.88 11.63
N ARG A 98 28.74 -16.08 12.35
CA ARG A 98 28.92 -15.52 13.70
C ARG A 98 29.01 -13.99 13.71
N GLU A 99 29.66 -13.40 12.71
CA GLU A 99 29.71 -11.94 12.56
C GLU A 99 28.31 -11.38 12.30
N ALA A 100 27.53 -12.09 11.48
CA ALA A 100 26.14 -11.71 11.21
C ALA A 100 25.28 -11.68 12.48
N LEU A 101 25.40 -12.70 13.35
CA LEU A 101 24.68 -12.71 14.63
C LEU A 101 25.09 -11.56 15.56
N GLY A 102 26.36 -11.15 15.53
CA GLY A 102 26.81 -9.98 16.29
C GLY A 102 26.18 -8.68 15.79
N LEU A 103 25.99 -8.57 14.47
CA LEU A 103 25.44 -7.38 13.83
C LEU A 103 23.93 -7.23 14.03
N ILE A 104 23.14 -8.31 13.92
CA ILE A 104 21.68 -8.23 14.11
C ILE A 104 21.25 -7.79 15.52
N LEU A 105 22.15 -7.90 16.50
CA LEU A 105 21.92 -7.46 17.87
C LEU A 105 22.26 -5.98 18.08
N LYS A 106 23.10 -5.40 17.22
CA LYS A 106 23.59 -4.02 17.33
C LYS A 106 22.88 -3.07 16.36
N HIS A 107 22.40 -3.59 15.24
CA HIS A 107 21.85 -2.82 14.13
C HIS A 107 20.48 -3.35 13.71
N GLU A 108 19.71 -2.47 13.08
CA GLU A 108 18.39 -2.80 12.53
C GLU A 108 18.51 -3.27 11.07
N TYR A 109 17.95 -4.45 10.79
CA TYR A 109 17.89 -5.03 9.45
C TYR A 109 16.46 -5.46 9.12
N ASP A 110 16.06 -5.28 7.88
CA ASP A 110 14.80 -5.81 7.37
C ASP A 110 14.95 -7.25 6.89
N PHE A 111 16.10 -7.53 6.27
CA PHE A 111 16.41 -8.83 5.70
C PHE A 111 17.80 -9.31 6.08
N VAL A 112 17.92 -10.62 6.34
CA VAL A 112 19.20 -11.34 6.32
C VAL A 112 19.20 -12.28 5.13
N PHE A 113 20.25 -12.20 4.31
CA PHE A 113 20.55 -13.16 3.27
C PHE A 113 21.74 -13.98 3.71
N THR A 114 21.64 -15.29 3.64
CA THR A 114 22.72 -16.17 4.06
C THR A 114 22.96 -17.26 3.05
N ASP A 115 24.21 -17.55 2.74
CA ASP A 115 24.53 -18.78 2.03
C ASP A 115 24.17 -19.99 2.90
N LEU A 116 23.65 -21.06 2.29
CA LEU A 116 23.31 -22.28 3.03
C LEU A 116 24.56 -22.99 3.56
N LYS A 117 25.64 -23.07 2.79
CA LYS A 117 26.82 -23.86 3.10
C LYS A 117 28.02 -22.96 3.35
N MET A 118 28.24 -22.64 4.62
CA MET A 118 29.40 -21.87 5.05
C MET A 118 30.21 -22.62 6.11
N PRO A 119 31.52 -22.38 6.21
CA PRO A 119 32.35 -22.92 7.29
C PRO A 119 31.92 -22.42 8.66
N GLU A 120 32.19 -23.22 9.69
CA GLU A 120 31.95 -22.94 11.12
C GLU A 120 30.47 -22.84 11.53
N MET A 121 29.66 -22.06 10.81
CA MET A 121 28.24 -21.86 11.06
C MET A 121 27.49 -21.74 9.73
N ASP A 122 26.57 -22.65 9.48
CA ASP A 122 25.88 -22.73 8.20
C ASP A 122 24.65 -21.80 8.13
N GLY A 123 24.07 -21.62 6.93
CA GLY A 123 22.93 -20.72 6.74
C GLY A 123 21.65 -21.17 7.46
N LEU A 124 21.52 -22.46 7.73
CA LEU A 124 20.40 -23.01 8.47
C LEU A 124 20.50 -22.65 9.95
N GLU A 125 21.68 -22.77 10.54
CA GLU A 125 21.99 -22.33 11.89
C GLU A 125 21.82 -20.82 12.04
N VAL A 126 22.28 -20.03 11.05
CA VAL A 126 22.06 -18.57 11.03
C VAL A 126 20.57 -18.28 11.02
N THR A 127 19.78 -18.96 10.17
CA THR A 127 18.33 -18.79 10.10
C THR A 127 17.66 -19.05 11.46
N LYS A 128 18.00 -20.17 12.11
CA LYS A 128 17.46 -20.53 13.43
C LYS A 128 17.78 -19.46 14.47
N ALA A 129 19.04 -19.03 14.54
CA ALA A 129 19.48 -18.05 15.52
C ALA A 129 18.86 -16.67 15.28
N VAL A 130 18.83 -16.19 14.04
CA VAL A 130 18.18 -14.91 13.69
C VAL A 130 16.70 -14.96 14.05
N LYS A 131 15.98 -16.01 13.67
CA LYS A 131 14.54 -16.10 13.98
C LYS A 131 14.22 -16.26 15.46
N HIS A 132 15.15 -16.81 16.23
CA HIS A 132 15.03 -16.87 17.69
C HIS A 132 15.28 -15.50 18.36
N LEU A 133 16.32 -14.78 17.94
CA LEU A 133 16.75 -13.52 18.56
C LEU A 133 15.96 -12.30 18.07
N ARG A 134 15.64 -12.29 16.78
CA ARG A 134 15.03 -11.18 16.03
C ARG A 134 14.00 -11.72 15.03
N PRO A 135 12.84 -12.22 15.51
CA PRO A 135 11.80 -12.81 14.65
C PRO A 135 11.20 -11.83 13.63
N ASP A 136 11.38 -10.53 13.87
CA ASP A 136 10.98 -9.43 12.99
C ASP A 136 11.82 -9.33 11.70
N ILE A 137 13.01 -9.91 11.66
CA ILE A 137 13.88 -9.88 10.48
C ILE A 137 13.52 -11.03 9.53
N ASP A 138 13.40 -10.75 8.23
CA ASP A 138 13.14 -11.78 7.23
C ASP A 138 14.42 -12.43 6.74
N VAL A 139 14.56 -13.74 6.96
CA VAL A 139 15.73 -14.49 6.53
C VAL A 139 15.44 -15.14 5.18
N ILE A 140 16.33 -14.95 4.21
CA ILE A 140 16.31 -15.60 2.91
C ILE A 140 17.59 -16.41 2.76
N VAL A 141 17.45 -17.68 2.44
CA VAL A 141 18.59 -18.56 2.20
C VAL A 141 18.91 -18.55 0.71
N ILE A 142 20.19 -18.37 0.38
CA ILE A 142 20.68 -18.40 -0.99
C ILE A 142 21.68 -19.54 -1.10
N THR A 143 21.66 -20.36 -2.16
CA THR A 143 22.71 -21.39 -2.31
C THR A 143 22.88 -21.92 -3.72
N GLY A 144 24.10 -22.33 -4.08
CA GLY A 144 24.36 -23.13 -5.28
C GLY A 144 23.97 -24.62 -5.16
N TYR A 145 23.73 -25.10 -3.94
CA TYR A 145 23.41 -26.50 -3.64
C TYR A 145 21.94 -26.70 -3.29
N ALA A 146 21.05 -26.21 -4.15
CA ALA A 146 19.63 -26.28 -3.90
C ALA A 146 19.10 -27.72 -3.89
N SER A 147 18.45 -28.12 -2.79
CA SER A 147 17.70 -29.38 -2.72
C SER A 147 16.32 -29.16 -2.10
N ILE A 148 15.35 -30.01 -2.47
CA ILE A 148 14.00 -29.94 -1.91
C ILE A 148 14.04 -30.12 -0.38
N GLU A 149 14.86 -31.04 0.10
CA GLU A 149 15.02 -31.34 1.53
C GLU A 149 15.52 -30.11 2.32
N THR A 150 16.55 -29.42 1.83
CA THR A 150 17.11 -28.24 2.50
C THR A 150 16.19 -27.03 2.40
N ALA A 151 15.44 -26.88 1.30
CA ALA A 151 14.41 -25.86 1.18
C ALA A 151 13.27 -26.09 2.19
N VAL A 152 12.78 -27.33 2.31
CA VAL A 152 11.74 -27.67 3.30
C VAL A 152 12.24 -27.42 4.72
N GLU A 153 13.48 -27.80 5.01
CA GLU A 153 14.06 -27.62 6.34
C GLU A 153 14.21 -26.14 6.71
N THR A 154 14.80 -25.32 5.83
CA THR A 154 14.98 -23.87 6.06
C THR A 154 13.64 -23.16 6.27
N MET A 155 12.62 -23.47 5.47
CA MET A 155 11.27 -22.93 5.63
C MET A 155 10.64 -23.34 6.97
N LYS A 156 10.86 -24.58 7.44
CA LYS A 156 10.38 -25.05 8.76
C LYS A 156 10.95 -24.24 9.93
N TYR A 157 12.17 -23.72 9.80
CA TYR A 157 12.79 -22.85 10.80
C TYR A 157 12.50 -21.36 10.60
N GLY A 158 11.56 -21.02 9.71
CA GLY A 158 11.03 -19.67 9.56
C GLY A 158 11.75 -18.82 8.53
N ALA A 159 12.59 -19.40 7.66
CA ALA A 159 13.04 -18.68 6.47
C ALA A 159 11.82 -18.19 5.67
N MET A 160 11.91 -16.98 5.15
CA MET A 160 10.85 -16.38 4.35
C MET A 160 10.81 -16.98 2.95
N ASP A 161 11.98 -17.23 2.36
CA ASP A 161 12.10 -17.80 1.02
C ASP A 161 13.50 -18.40 0.81
N TYR A 162 13.67 -19.08 -0.32
CA TYR A 162 14.87 -19.81 -0.71
C TYR A 162 15.23 -19.53 -2.17
N VAL A 163 16.48 -19.12 -2.44
CA VAL A 163 16.95 -18.73 -3.78
C VAL A 163 18.12 -19.61 -4.22
N GLN A 164 18.01 -20.18 -5.41
CA GLN A 164 19.09 -20.96 -6.01
C GLN A 164 20.06 -20.07 -6.79
N LYS A 165 21.37 -20.27 -6.59
CA LYS A 165 22.44 -19.73 -7.44
C LYS A 165 22.70 -20.67 -8.64
N PRO A 166 23.14 -20.14 -9.80
CA PRO A 166 23.36 -18.72 -10.10
C PRO A 166 22.05 -17.99 -10.44
N PHE A 167 22.04 -16.67 -10.23
CA PHE A 167 20.96 -15.76 -10.66
C PHE A 167 21.56 -14.57 -11.41
N THR A 168 20.75 -13.96 -12.26
CA THR A 168 21.07 -12.70 -12.94
C THR A 168 20.77 -11.49 -12.04
N GLU A 169 21.30 -10.31 -12.39
CA GLU A 169 21.00 -9.06 -11.69
C GLU A 169 19.48 -8.77 -11.67
N ASP A 170 18.81 -8.95 -12.81
CA ASP A 170 17.37 -8.71 -12.95
C ASP A 170 16.54 -9.68 -12.10
N GLU A 171 16.91 -10.96 -12.06
CA GLU A 171 16.26 -11.97 -11.22
C GLU A 171 16.41 -11.64 -9.73
N LEU A 172 17.60 -11.21 -9.32
CA LEU A 172 17.86 -10.81 -7.94
C LEU A 172 17.00 -9.60 -7.58
N ILE A 173 17.02 -8.53 -8.38
CA ILE A 173 16.23 -7.32 -8.11
C ILE A 173 14.73 -7.64 -8.06
N ALA A 174 14.23 -8.44 -9.00
CA ALA A 174 12.82 -8.86 -9.03
C ALA A 174 12.44 -9.65 -7.76
N PHE A 175 13.31 -10.57 -7.34
CA PHE A 175 13.12 -11.34 -6.12
C PHE A 175 13.11 -10.43 -4.86
N PHE A 176 14.05 -9.49 -4.75
CA PHE A 176 14.09 -8.54 -3.64
C PHE A 176 12.87 -7.64 -3.58
N ASN A 177 12.42 -7.10 -4.72
CA ASN A 177 11.22 -6.26 -4.77
C ASN A 177 9.98 -7.06 -4.35
N LYS A 178 9.85 -8.31 -4.80
CA LYS A 178 8.76 -9.20 -4.38
C LYS A 178 8.80 -9.49 -2.88
N SER A 179 9.99 -9.75 -2.35
CA SER A 179 10.24 -9.98 -0.92
C SER A 179 9.90 -8.76 -0.07
N LEU A 180 10.28 -7.56 -0.51
CA LEU A 180 9.92 -6.30 0.13
C LEU A 180 8.42 -6.06 0.16
N ILE A 181 7.72 -6.30 -0.96
CA ILE A 181 6.26 -6.20 -1.01
C ILE A 181 5.62 -7.16 0.00
N ARG A 182 6.04 -8.43 0.03
CA ARG A 182 5.52 -9.42 1.00
C ARG A 182 5.76 -9.02 2.46
N ARG A 183 6.96 -8.49 2.77
CA ARG A 183 7.28 -7.98 4.11
C ARG A 183 6.37 -6.82 4.48
N ASN A 184 6.23 -5.83 3.59
CA ASN A 184 5.38 -4.67 3.81
C ASN A 184 3.92 -5.10 3.97
N ASP A 185 3.39 -5.97 3.12
CA ASP A 185 2.04 -6.52 3.23
C ASP A 185 1.82 -7.23 4.59
N ARG A 186 2.82 -7.97 5.08
CA ARG A 186 2.74 -8.63 6.39
C ARG A 186 2.75 -7.62 7.54
N LEU A 187 3.63 -6.62 7.48
CA LEU A 187 3.70 -5.56 8.48
C LEU A 187 2.41 -4.72 8.47
N GLU A 188 1.89 -4.39 7.29
CA GLU A 188 0.61 -3.74 7.04
C GLU A 188 -0.56 -4.54 7.68
N ARG A 189 -0.60 -5.87 7.50
CA ARG A 189 -1.63 -6.72 8.14
C ARG A 189 -1.54 -6.76 9.66
N GLN A 190 -0.37 -6.55 10.24
CA GLN A 190 -0.19 -6.51 11.68
C GLN A 190 -0.52 -5.14 12.29
N MET A 191 -0.57 -4.08 11.47
CA MET A 191 -0.96 -2.76 11.93
C MET A 191 -2.45 -2.74 12.28
N LYS A 192 -2.76 -2.38 13.53
CA LYS A 192 -4.14 -2.11 13.93
C LYS A 192 -4.63 -0.87 13.19
N PRO A 193 -5.80 -0.91 12.54
CA PRO A 193 -6.33 0.27 11.91
C PRO A 193 -6.65 1.33 12.98
N THR A 194 -6.29 2.57 12.69
CA THR A 194 -6.47 3.72 13.58
C THR A 194 -7.33 4.77 12.92
N VAL A 195 -7.85 5.70 13.72
CA VAL A 195 -8.66 6.83 13.24
C VAL A 195 -7.88 8.11 13.50
N ARG A 196 -7.77 8.96 12.48
CA ARG A 196 -7.15 10.28 12.54
C ARG A 196 -8.19 11.35 12.29
N LEU A 197 -8.22 12.33 13.19
CA LEU A 197 -9.06 13.51 13.02
C LEU A 197 -8.45 14.46 11.99
N ILE A 198 -9.22 14.87 10.99
CA ILE A 198 -8.85 15.85 9.98
C ILE A 198 -9.57 17.18 10.24
N THR A 199 -8.78 18.24 10.21
CA THR A 199 -9.12 19.66 10.31
C THR A 199 -8.44 20.39 9.15
N PRO A 200 -8.84 21.63 8.81
CA PRO A 200 -8.15 22.43 7.79
C PRO A 200 -6.64 22.62 8.04
N SER A 201 -6.18 22.45 9.27
CA SER A 201 -4.78 22.60 9.70
C SER A 201 -3.97 21.30 9.62
N THR A 202 -4.61 20.16 9.38
CA THR A 202 -3.97 18.84 9.41
C THR A 202 -4.09 18.17 8.05
N LYS A 203 -2.96 17.69 7.51
CA LYS A 203 -2.97 16.93 6.26
C LYS A 203 -3.68 15.58 6.44
N GLU A 204 -4.49 15.21 5.45
CA GLU A 204 -5.06 13.87 5.30
C GLU A 204 -3.94 12.81 5.22
N SER A 205 -4.18 11.65 5.83
CA SER A 205 -3.26 10.52 5.77
C SER A 205 -3.49 9.69 4.52
N ASP A 206 -2.41 9.44 3.79
CA ASP A 206 -2.38 8.54 2.64
C ASP A 206 -2.29 7.06 3.06
N SER A 207 -2.10 6.78 4.37
CA SER A 207 -2.00 5.42 4.88
C SER A 207 -3.31 4.65 4.72
N LYS A 208 -3.23 3.41 4.25
CA LYS A 208 -4.38 2.49 4.18
C LYS A 208 -4.92 2.12 5.58
N HIS A 209 -4.10 2.22 6.62
CA HIS A 209 -4.44 1.77 7.98
C HIS A 209 -4.83 2.91 8.92
N GLU A 210 -4.74 4.16 8.46
CA GLU A 210 -5.16 5.32 9.24
C GLU A 210 -6.36 5.96 8.54
N PHE A 211 -7.56 5.80 9.10
CA PHE A 211 -8.79 6.32 8.53
C PHE A 211 -8.98 7.79 8.91
N ASN A 212 -9.13 8.63 7.88
CA ASN A 212 -9.36 10.06 8.01
C ASN A 212 -10.82 10.31 8.39
N VAL A 213 -11.04 10.97 9.52
CA VAL A 213 -12.37 11.35 10.00
C VAL A 213 -12.44 12.87 10.11
N PRO A 214 -13.39 13.52 9.43
CA PRO A 214 -13.44 14.97 9.43
C PRO A 214 -14.05 15.49 10.74
N ALA A 215 -13.46 16.54 11.31
CA ALA A 215 -13.92 17.11 12.58
C ALA A 215 -15.23 17.90 12.44
N GLY A 216 -15.39 18.64 11.33
CA GLY A 216 -16.49 19.57 11.10
C GLY A 216 -17.50 19.16 10.03
N ILE A 217 -17.38 17.96 9.48
CA ILE A 217 -18.25 17.44 8.42
C ILE A 217 -19.13 16.35 9.02
N PHE A 218 -20.39 16.29 8.59
CA PHE A 218 -21.32 15.26 9.04
C PHE A 218 -21.09 13.96 8.27
N VAL A 219 -21.24 12.82 8.93
CA VAL A 219 -21.09 11.50 8.32
C VAL A 219 -22.35 10.67 8.57
N SER A 220 -22.85 10.06 7.49
CA SER A 220 -23.99 9.16 7.50
C SER A 220 -23.56 7.71 7.79
N GLN A 221 -24.49 6.90 8.28
CA GLN A 221 -24.27 5.48 8.54
C GLN A 221 -23.97 4.67 7.27
N ASN A 222 -24.25 5.23 6.10
CA ASN A 222 -24.01 4.63 4.79
C ASN A 222 -22.65 5.04 4.20
N HIS A 223 -21.74 5.56 5.04
CA HIS A 223 -20.41 6.01 4.65
C HIS A 223 -20.40 7.13 3.59
N THR A 224 -21.40 8.01 3.66
CA THR A 224 -21.42 9.27 2.94
C THR A 224 -21.18 10.43 3.88
N TRP A 225 -20.42 11.43 3.42
CA TRP A 225 -20.21 12.67 4.18
C TRP A 225 -21.05 13.80 3.60
N ILE A 226 -21.37 14.77 4.47
CA ILE A 226 -22.13 15.97 4.15
C ILE A 226 -21.39 17.18 4.72
N ASP A 227 -20.98 18.08 3.83
CA ASP A 227 -20.45 19.39 4.18
C ASP A 227 -21.46 20.48 3.81
N VAL A 228 -22.00 21.17 4.81
CA VAL A 228 -23.03 22.19 4.62
C VAL A 228 -22.36 23.53 4.38
N GLU A 229 -22.55 24.07 3.18
CA GLU A 229 -21.98 25.34 2.76
C GLU A 229 -22.78 26.53 3.32
N MET A 230 -22.14 27.71 3.36
CA MET A 230 -22.77 28.95 3.85
C MET A 230 -24.00 29.37 3.04
N ASN A 231 -24.12 28.92 1.79
CA ASN A 231 -25.28 29.16 0.93
C ASN A 231 -26.48 28.23 1.24
N GLY A 232 -26.34 27.31 2.20
CA GLY A 232 -27.37 26.34 2.58
C GLY A 232 -27.40 25.07 1.72
N THR A 233 -26.59 24.98 0.67
CA THR A 233 -26.40 23.72 -0.07
C THR A 233 -25.47 22.78 0.69
N ALA A 234 -25.64 21.48 0.45
CA ALA A 234 -24.88 20.43 1.07
C ALA A 234 -24.09 19.66 0.02
N ARG A 235 -22.76 19.67 0.13
CA ARG A 235 -21.88 18.79 -0.66
C ARG A 235 -21.94 17.39 -0.09
N VAL A 236 -22.08 16.40 -0.97
CA VAL A 236 -22.15 14.99 -0.59
C VAL A 236 -21.04 14.21 -1.28
N GLY A 237 -20.35 13.36 -0.54
CA GLY A 237 -19.33 12.46 -1.08
C GLY A 237 -19.22 11.17 -0.29
N ILE A 238 -18.24 10.34 -0.64
CA ILE A 238 -17.96 9.07 0.03
C ILE A 238 -16.87 9.29 1.05
N ASP A 239 -17.05 8.69 2.21
CA ASP A 239 -16.12 8.83 3.31
C ASP A 239 -14.81 8.03 3.11
N ASP A 240 -13.82 8.33 3.95
CA ASP A 240 -12.50 7.70 3.86
C ASP A 240 -12.51 6.18 4.10
N PHE A 241 -13.49 5.68 4.85
CA PHE A 241 -13.61 4.26 5.15
C PHE A 241 -14.08 3.49 3.92
N ALA A 242 -15.20 3.90 3.34
CA ALA A 242 -15.75 3.24 2.17
C ALA A 242 -14.80 3.33 0.98
N ARG A 243 -14.18 4.48 0.72
CA ARG A 243 -13.24 4.61 -0.41
C ARG A 243 -12.03 3.66 -0.27
N LYS A 244 -11.48 3.50 0.93
CA LYS A 244 -10.27 2.68 1.16
C LYS A 244 -10.55 1.20 0.97
N ILE A 245 -11.74 0.76 1.40
CA ILE A 245 -12.18 -0.63 1.23
C ILE A 245 -12.56 -0.90 -0.23
N LEU A 246 -13.26 0.04 -0.88
CA LEU A 246 -13.58 -0.08 -2.31
C LEU A 246 -12.31 -0.07 -3.17
N GLY A 247 -11.27 0.68 -2.79
CA GLY A 247 -10.00 0.71 -3.53
C GLY A 247 -10.16 1.37 -4.90
N LYS A 248 -9.58 0.77 -5.94
CA LYS A 248 -9.67 1.30 -7.31
C LYS A 248 -11.11 1.19 -7.83
N ILE A 249 -11.64 2.31 -8.33
CA ILE A 249 -12.97 2.43 -8.91
C ILE A 249 -12.84 2.48 -10.44
N ASP A 250 -13.66 1.70 -11.15
CA ASP A 250 -13.60 1.62 -12.62
C ASP A 250 -14.53 2.62 -13.29
N LYS A 251 -15.71 2.86 -12.71
CA LYS A 251 -16.70 3.79 -13.25
C LYS A 251 -17.60 4.32 -12.15
N VAL A 252 -18.14 5.52 -12.37
CA VAL A 252 -19.16 6.13 -11.51
C VAL A 252 -20.38 6.52 -12.35
N GLU A 253 -21.56 6.32 -11.79
CA GLU A 253 -22.82 6.83 -12.34
C GLU A 253 -23.38 7.87 -11.37
N LEU A 254 -23.32 9.13 -11.79
CA LEU A 254 -23.74 10.28 -10.99
C LEU A 254 -25.23 10.60 -11.17
N PRO A 255 -25.85 11.31 -10.22
CA PRO A 255 -27.24 11.74 -10.35
C PRO A 255 -27.39 12.77 -11.48
N ARG A 256 -28.64 12.99 -11.93
CA ARG A 256 -28.93 14.04 -12.91
C ARG A 256 -29.20 15.36 -12.22
N LEU A 257 -28.83 16.44 -12.89
CA LEU A 257 -29.05 17.80 -12.43
C LEU A 257 -30.55 18.09 -12.32
N ASN A 258 -30.96 18.76 -11.24
CA ASN A 258 -32.33 19.17 -10.91
C ASN A 258 -33.31 18.06 -10.52
N ASP A 259 -32.89 16.80 -10.50
CA ASP A 259 -33.69 15.71 -9.94
C ASP A 259 -33.95 15.95 -8.44
N GLU A 260 -35.12 15.53 -7.96
CA GLU A 260 -35.43 15.45 -6.54
C GLU A 260 -35.02 14.07 -6.01
N ILE A 261 -34.38 14.05 -4.84
CA ILE A 261 -33.93 12.84 -4.17
C ILE A 261 -34.44 12.86 -2.74
N LYS A 262 -34.91 11.72 -2.25
CA LYS A 262 -35.23 11.54 -0.83
C LYS A 262 -34.09 10.86 -0.10
N LYS A 263 -33.97 11.14 1.19
CA LYS A 263 -33.07 10.41 2.08
C LYS A 263 -33.31 8.90 1.97
N GLY A 264 -32.23 8.14 1.84
CA GLY A 264 -32.27 6.69 1.67
C GLY A 264 -32.44 6.22 0.21
N GLU A 265 -32.84 7.10 -0.71
CA GLU A 265 -32.87 6.75 -2.14
C GLU A 265 -31.46 6.73 -2.73
N ARG A 266 -31.24 5.91 -3.76
CA ARG A 266 -29.93 5.79 -4.42
C ARG A 266 -29.56 7.12 -5.10
N LEU A 267 -28.51 7.76 -4.61
CA LEU A 267 -27.99 9.04 -5.11
C LEU A 267 -27.04 8.84 -6.30
N PHE A 268 -26.11 7.90 -6.18
CA PHE A 268 -25.17 7.55 -7.24
C PHE A 268 -24.78 6.07 -7.14
N SER A 269 -24.08 5.56 -8.15
CA SER A 269 -23.52 4.21 -8.12
C SER A 269 -22.02 4.22 -8.45
N ILE A 270 -21.29 3.30 -7.83
CA ILE A 270 -19.91 3.00 -8.18
C ILE A 270 -19.84 1.61 -8.78
N LYS A 271 -19.13 1.50 -9.91
CA LYS A 271 -18.80 0.22 -10.51
C LYS A 271 -17.35 -0.16 -10.22
N LYS A 272 -17.18 -1.39 -9.73
CA LYS A 272 -15.90 -2.05 -9.56
C LYS A 272 -16.02 -3.47 -10.12
N ASN A 273 -15.18 -3.82 -11.08
CA ASN A 273 -15.28 -5.03 -11.88
C ASN A 273 -16.69 -5.19 -12.49
N SER A 274 -17.34 -6.32 -12.21
CA SER A 274 -18.71 -6.65 -12.60
C SER A 274 -19.78 -6.00 -11.69
N HIS A 275 -19.39 -5.53 -10.50
CA HIS A 275 -20.30 -5.11 -9.44
C HIS A 275 -20.62 -3.62 -9.49
N ALA A 276 -21.91 -3.29 -9.41
CA ALA A 276 -22.39 -1.93 -9.24
C ALA A 276 -22.97 -1.77 -7.83
N ILE A 277 -22.40 -0.86 -7.07
CA ILE A 277 -22.77 -0.57 -5.68
C ILE A 277 -23.50 0.76 -5.65
N GLY A 278 -24.78 0.73 -5.28
CA GLY A 278 -25.58 1.93 -5.07
C GLY A 278 -25.25 2.58 -3.73
N ILE A 279 -25.15 3.90 -3.72
CA ILE A 279 -24.93 4.68 -2.50
C ILE A 279 -26.14 5.58 -2.28
N ALA A 280 -26.71 5.48 -1.08
CA ALA A 280 -27.93 6.18 -0.70
C ALA A 280 -27.67 7.65 -0.36
N SER A 281 -28.65 8.50 -0.64
CA SER A 281 -28.63 9.90 -0.26
C SER A 281 -28.77 10.04 1.26
N PRO A 282 -27.86 10.76 1.92
CA PRO A 282 -27.97 10.96 3.37
C PRO A 282 -29.03 11.99 3.77
N ILE A 283 -29.48 12.81 2.81
CA ILE A 283 -30.48 13.87 2.99
C ILE A 283 -31.43 13.95 1.79
N SER A 284 -32.60 14.53 1.98
CA SER A 284 -33.58 14.82 0.94
C SER A 284 -33.36 16.21 0.36
N GLY A 285 -33.54 16.38 -0.94
CA GLY A 285 -33.38 17.68 -1.59
C GLY A 285 -33.38 17.63 -3.11
N ARG A 286 -32.98 18.75 -3.71
CA ARG A 286 -32.81 18.88 -5.16
C ARG A 286 -31.33 18.90 -5.53
N ILE A 287 -30.92 18.10 -6.51
CA ILE A 287 -29.53 18.09 -6.99
C ILE A 287 -29.23 19.37 -7.76
N ARG A 288 -28.23 20.14 -7.31
CA ARG A 288 -27.86 21.44 -7.89
C ARG A 288 -26.55 21.43 -8.67
N LEU A 289 -25.60 20.61 -8.26
CA LEU A 289 -24.30 20.46 -8.93
C LEU A 289 -23.87 18.99 -8.88
N VAL A 290 -23.06 18.58 -9.84
CA VAL A 290 -22.54 17.22 -9.96
C VAL A 290 -21.09 17.30 -10.40
N ASN A 291 -20.20 16.53 -9.78
CA ASN A 291 -18.79 16.52 -10.13
C ASN A 291 -18.54 15.58 -11.32
N THR A 292 -18.70 16.09 -12.54
CA THR A 292 -18.55 15.30 -13.76
C THR A 292 -17.13 14.80 -14.02
N GLU A 293 -16.12 15.35 -13.34
CA GLU A 293 -14.73 14.90 -13.47
C GLU A 293 -14.57 13.42 -13.11
N HIS A 294 -15.38 12.91 -12.17
CA HIS A 294 -15.36 11.49 -11.77
C HIS A 294 -15.86 10.50 -12.84
N ILE A 295 -16.52 11.00 -13.90
CA ILE A 295 -16.91 10.16 -15.04
C ILE A 295 -15.68 9.81 -15.90
N GLU A 296 -14.80 10.79 -16.09
CA GLU A 296 -13.58 10.65 -16.89
C GLU A 296 -12.39 10.17 -16.04
N HIS A 297 -12.35 10.58 -14.78
CA HIS A 297 -11.28 10.34 -13.81
C HIS A 297 -11.81 9.73 -12.50
N PRO A 298 -12.36 8.49 -12.53
CA PRO A 298 -12.85 7.82 -11.32
C PRO A 298 -11.75 7.59 -10.27
N GLU A 299 -10.48 7.53 -10.68
CA GLU A 299 -9.33 7.40 -9.79
C GLU A 299 -9.17 8.56 -8.80
N TRP A 300 -9.73 9.75 -9.09
CA TRP A 300 -9.62 10.91 -8.20
C TRP A 300 -10.44 10.77 -6.91
N ILE A 301 -11.43 9.88 -6.89
CA ILE A 301 -12.19 9.55 -5.67
C ILE A 301 -11.27 8.96 -4.59
N ALA A 302 -10.13 8.39 -4.98
CA ALA A 302 -9.14 7.83 -4.06
C ALA A 302 -8.13 8.87 -3.52
N SER A 303 -8.17 10.13 -3.95
CA SER A 303 -7.12 11.11 -3.64
C SER A 303 -7.36 11.90 -2.35
N LYS A 304 -8.48 12.62 -2.24
CA LYS A 304 -8.82 13.50 -1.12
C LYS A 304 -10.31 13.46 -0.77
N PRO A 305 -10.75 12.57 0.15
CA PRO A 305 -12.15 12.27 0.41
C PRO A 305 -13.02 13.50 0.68
N PHE A 306 -12.51 14.49 1.43
CA PHE A 306 -13.33 15.57 1.96
C PHE A 306 -13.10 16.92 1.25
N GLU A 307 -12.16 16.98 0.30
CA GLU A 307 -11.90 18.20 -0.49
C GLU A 307 -12.33 18.02 -1.95
N LEU A 308 -11.79 17.00 -2.63
CA LEU A 308 -11.91 16.86 -4.09
C LEU A 308 -12.85 15.74 -4.51
N SER A 309 -13.16 14.79 -3.62
CA SER A 309 -13.98 13.62 -3.91
C SER A 309 -15.48 13.82 -3.63
N TRP A 310 -15.97 15.07 -3.75
CA TRP A 310 -17.41 15.36 -3.68
C TRP A 310 -18.10 14.87 -4.96
N MET A 311 -19.30 14.31 -4.83
CA MET A 311 -20.03 13.68 -5.94
C MET A 311 -21.11 14.61 -6.49
N CYS A 312 -21.85 15.28 -5.61
CA CYS A 312 -22.88 16.25 -5.97
C CYS A 312 -23.15 17.25 -4.84
N CYS A 313 -23.83 18.34 -5.17
CA CYS A 313 -24.41 19.28 -4.21
C CYS A 313 -25.93 19.13 -4.20
N ILE A 314 -26.52 19.04 -3.02
CA ILE A 314 -27.96 18.95 -2.80
C ILE A 314 -28.40 20.26 -2.14
N GLU A 315 -29.43 20.90 -2.68
CA GLU A 315 -30.21 21.90 -1.96
C GLU A 315 -31.22 21.18 -1.07
N PRO A 316 -31.01 21.16 0.25
CA PRO A 316 -31.79 20.29 1.12
C PRO A 316 -33.23 20.77 1.31
N SER A 317 -34.20 19.86 1.34
CA SER A 317 -35.60 20.19 1.59
C SER A 317 -35.96 20.23 3.09
N ASN A 318 -35.26 19.45 3.92
CA ASN A 318 -35.55 19.32 5.35
C ASN A 318 -34.28 19.07 6.19
N LEU A 319 -33.28 19.95 6.01
CA LEU A 319 -31.95 19.76 6.59
C LEU A 319 -31.97 19.63 8.11
N SER A 320 -32.71 20.50 8.80
CA SER A 320 -32.70 20.57 10.27
C SER A 320 -33.14 19.26 10.92
N GLU A 321 -34.20 18.61 10.41
CA GLU A 321 -34.68 17.34 10.95
C GLU A 321 -33.75 16.18 10.61
N GLU A 322 -33.16 16.18 9.41
CA GLU A 322 -32.34 15.07 8.93
C GLU A 322 -30.91 15.07 9.51
N LEU A 323 -30.34 16.25 9.81
CA LEU A 323 -28.99 16.39 10.38
C LEU A 323 -28.82 15.62 11.70
N HIS A 324 -29.87 15.51 12.52
CA HIS A 324 -29.84 14.79 13.80
C HIS A 324 -29.49 13.31 13.68
N SER A 325 -29.71 12.72 12.50
CA SER A 325 -29.40 11.30 12.25
C SER A 325 -27.93 11.06 11.88
N LEU A 326 -27.18 12.12 11.58
CA LEU A 326 -25.79 12.06 11.14
C LEU A 326 -24.83 12.23 12.31
N LYS A 327 -23.57 11.84 12.12
CA LYS A 327 -22.52 11.91 13.14
C LYS A 327 -21.52 13.02 12.83
N ILE A 328 -21.01 13.70 13.84
CA ILE A 328 -19.99 14.76 13.70
C ILE A 328 -19.03 14.71 14.89
N GLY A 329 -17.79 15.19 14.72
CA GLY A 329 -16.80 15.32 15.77
C GLY A 329 -16.49 13.98 16.48
N VAL A 330 -16.67 13.92 17.80
CA VAL A 330 -16.35 12.72 18.59
C VAL A 330 -17.26 11.54 18.23
N ASP A 331 -18.50 11.80 17.84
CA ASP A 331 -19.45 10.75 17.47
C ASP A 331 -19.07 10.07 16.17
N SER A 332 -18.52 10.81 15.20
CA SER A 332 -18.02 10.21 13.96
C SER A 332 -16.77 9.37 14.23
N ILE A 333 -15.84 9.83 15.07
CA ILE A 333 -14.65 9.03 15.47
C ILE A 333 -15.07 7.70 16.11
N ASN A 334 -15.97 7.74 17.09
CA ASN A 334 -16.43 6.55 17.80
C ASN A 334 -17.18 5.60 16.87
N TRP A 335 -17.94 6.14 15.92
CA TRP A 335 -18.62 5.34 14.92
C TRP A 335 -17.64 4.67 13.95
N TYR A 336 -16.66 5.41 13.42
CA TYR A 336 -15.61 4.85 12.55
C TYR A 336 -14.86 3.70 13.21
N ARG A 337 -14.48 3.84 14.50
CA ARG A 337 -13.83 2.74 15.24
C ARG A 337 -14.68 1.48 15.24
N LYS A 338 -15.99 1.61 15.46
CA LYS A 338 -16.92 0.47 15.43
C LYS A 338 -17.04 -0.15 14.03
N GLU A 339 -17.10 0.67 12.98
CA GLU A 339 -17.17 0.16 11.60
C GLU A 339 -15.85 -0.53 11.20
N ILE A 340 -14.69 -0.02 11.64
CA ILE A 340 -13.37 -0.66 11.47
C ILE A 340 -13.32 -2.01 12.18
N ASP A 341 -13.78 -2.09 13.44
CA ASP A 341 -13.81 -3.34 14.18
C ASP A 341 -14.74 -4.36 13.50
N LYS A 342 -15.93 -3.91 13.08
CA LYS A 342 -16.89 -4.74 12.34
C LYS A 342 -16.31 -5.26 11.02
N TYR A 343 -15.60 -4.41 10.28
CA TYR A 343 -14.92 -4.78 9.06
C TYR A 343 -13.85 -5.85 9.31
N GLY A 344 -13.04 -5.69 10.37
CA GLY A 344 -12.05 -6.67 10.77
C GLY A 344 -12.65 -8.05 11.06
N GLU A 345 -13.84 -8.12 11.67
CA GLU A 345 -14.52 -9.38 11.92
C GLU A 345 -15.07 -10.04 10.64
N ILE A 346 -15.60 -9.26 9.70
CA ILE A 346 -16.05 -9.78 8.38
C ILE A 346 -14.87 -10.39 7.61
N VAL A 347 -13.74 -9.66 7.54
CA VAL A 347 -12.53 -10.14 6.86
C VAL A 347 -12.03 -11.45 7.48
N LYS A 348 -11.96 -11.53 8.83
CA LYS A 348 -11.58 -12.78 9.52
C LYS A 348 -12.53 -13.93 9.25
N GLY A 349 -13.83 -13.65 9.09
CA GLY A 349 -14.85 -14.65 8.74
C GLY A 349 -14.60 -15.26 7.36
N ILE A 350 -14.40 -14.39 6.36
CA ILE A 350 -14.12 -14.80 4.97
C ILE A 350 -12.81 -15.59 4.89
N GLU A 351 -11.74 -15.13 5.55
CA GLU A 351 -10.44 -15.82 5.57
C GLU A 351 -10.47 -17.21 6.25
N LYS A 352 -11.39 -17.43 7.19
CA LYS A 352 -11.61 -18.75 7.82
C LYS A 352 -12.41 -19.68 6.91
N GLY A 353 -13.37 -19.13 6.15
CA GLY A 353 -14.13 -19.89 5.16
C GLY A 353 -13.29 -20.34 3.96
N GLY A 354 -12.39 -19.47 3.48
CA GLY A 354 -11.50 -19.77 2.34
C GLY A 354 -10.40 -20.81 2.62
N ARG A 355 -9.96 -20.94 3.88
CA ARG A 355 -8.97 -21.95 4.29
C ARG A 355 -9.45 -23.42 4.23
N GLY A 356 -10.70 -23.66 3.85
CA GLY A 356 -11.25 -25.00 3.61
C GLY A 356 -11.01 -25.55 2.19
N ILE A 357 -10.41 -24.77 1.28
CA ILE A 357 -10.18 -25.13 -0.12
C ILE A 357 -8.67 -25.05 -0.37
N GLU A 358 -7.93 -26.13 -0.12
CA GLU A 358 -6.54 -26.28 -0.59
C GLU A 358 -6.50 -27.29 -1.74
N SER A 359 -6.14 -26.87 -2.97
CA SER A 359 -5.48 -27.73 -3.97
C SER A 359 -4.93 -26.96 -5.19
N PRO A 360 -4.00 -27.55 -5.97
CA PRO A 360 -2.89 -26.83 -6.57
C PRO A 360 -3.07 -26.49 -8.07
N GLY A 361 -2.82 -25.23 -8.44
CA GLY A 361 -2.65 -24.85 -9.84
C GLY A 361 -2.60 -23.34 -10.07
N LYS A 362 -1.46 -22.81 -10.56
CA LYS A 362 -1.21 -21.37 -10.82
C LYS A 362 -2.18 -20.67 -11.80
N ALA A 363 -3.09 -21.41 -12.45
CA ALA A 363 -4.11 -20.86 -13.35
C ALA A 363 -5.48 -20.66 -12.66
N ASP A 364 -5.78 -21.40 -11.58
CA ASP A 364 -7.02 -21.27 -10.80
C ASP A 364 -6.96 -20.08 -9.81
N ASP A 365 -5.76 -19.70 -9.35
CA ASP A 365 -5.55 -18.62 -8.39
C ASP A 365 -6.18 -17.27 -8.78
N LYS A 366 -6.29 -16.96 -10.08
CA LYS A 366 -6.85 -15.67 -10.54
C LYS A 366 -8.38 -15.68 -10.53
N ALA A 367 -9.00 -16.76 -10.98
CA ALA A 367 -10.45 -16.90 -11.00
C ALA A 367 -11.01 -17.03 -9.58
N GLU A 368 -10.34 -17.80 -8.71
CA GLU A 368 -10.70 -17.92 -7.30
C GLU A 368 -10.56 -16.59 -6.56
N LYS A 369 -9.50 -15.82 -6.86
CA LYS A 369 -9.31 -14.49 -6.29
C LYS A 369 -10.37 -13.49 -6.75
N GLU A 370 -10.72 -13.49 -8.04
CA GLU A 370 -11.79 -12.64 -8.56
C GLU A 370 -13.14 -13.00 -7.91
N GLN A 371 -13.44 -14.30 -7.74
CA GLN A 371 -14.67 -14.77 -7.10
C GLN A 371 -14.73 -14.40 -5.61
N MET A 372 -13.61 -14.48 -4.90
CA MET A 372 -13.51 -14.08 -3.50
C MET A 372 -13.62 -12.56 -3.32
N ASP A 373 -13.03 -11.78 -4.23
CA ASP A 373 -13.15 -10.31 -4.27
C ASP A 373 -14.60 -9.89 -4.54
N GLU A 374 -15.33 -10.59 -5.42
CA GLU A 374 -16.75 -10.37 -5.70
C GLU A 374 -17.63 -10.65 -4.47
N MET A 375 -17.44 -11.80 -3.83
CA MET A 375 -18.17 -12.17 -2.61
C MET A 375 -17.95 -11.14 -1.50
N PHE A 376 -16.70 -10.72 -1.29
CA PHE A 376 -16.33 -9.68 -0.33
C PHE A 376 -17.01 -8.34 -0.63
N LEU A 377 -17.02 -7.90 -1.89
CA LEU A 377 -17.66 -6.63 -2.28
C LEU A 377 -19.17 -6.65 -2.02
N GLY A 378 -19.83 -7.79 -2.27
CA GLY A 378 -21.25 -7.98 -1.97
C GLY A 378 -21.54 -7.89 -0.47
N GLU A 379 -20.77 -8.61 0.36
CA GLU A 379 -20.91 -8.54 1.82
C GLU A 379 -20.64 -7.13 2.36
N PHE A 380 -19.61 -6.46 1.85
CA PHE A 380 -19.27 -5.09 2.22
C PHE A 380 -20.41 -4.12 1.89
N ALA A 381 -20.92 -4.15 0.65
CA ALA A 381 -22.00 -3.26 0.23
C ALA A 381 -23.25 -3.42 1.11
N ASN A 382 -23.64 -4.67 1.40
CA ASN A 382 -24.77 -5.00 2.26
C ASN A 382 -24.54 -4.58 3.73
N ALA A 383 -23.33 -4.76 4.25
CA ALA A 383 -23.03 -4.50 5.65
C ALA A 383 -22.82 -3.02 5.98
N PHE A 384 -22.41 -2.20 5.00
CA PHE A 384 -21.94 -0.84 5.23
C PHE A 384 -22.64 0.24 4.40
N LEU A 385 -23.04 -0.04 3.14
CA LEU A 385 -23.47 1.02 2.21
C LEU A 385 -24.97 1.07 1.95
N LEU A 386 -25.66 -0.07 2.06
CA LEU A 386 -27.07 -0.23 1.69
C LEU A 386 -28.05 -0.15 2.89
N LYS A 387 -27.66 0.52 3.97
CA LYS A 387 -28.44 0.58 5.22
C LYS A 387 -29.56 1.62 5.25
#